data_AF-G4ZEJ9-F1
#
_entry.id   AF-G4ZEJ9-F1
#
_cell.length_a   1.000
_cell.length_b   1.000
_cell.length_c   1.000
_cell.angle_alpha   90.00
_cell.angle_beta   90.00
_cell.angle_gamma   90.00
#
_symmetry.space_group_name_H-M   'P 1'
#
loop_
_entity.id
_entity.type
_entity.pdbx_description
1 polymer ?
#
loop_
_entity_poly.entity_id
_entity_poly.type
_entity_poly.pdbx_seq_one_letter_code
_entity_poly.pdbx_strand_id
1 'polypeptide(L)'
;VHLRAGWSLGGVQNTYLRYEAAGEMHVGRAVAGLPTESYKFSTLPPHFNVDDEGVQQGVRFMFPGLPEGLKLIAEYCLASLTYHHAYLVRAISPKHPVLETPLFQDPALLSSLAERVQSGDGSSEARICSTGVSPHVSILCEMKWLKENLVGALTKIEATRVDTAKDIIAELENERLVREL
;
A
#
# COMPACT_ATOMS: atom_id res chain seq x y z
N VAL A 1 6.79 -19.00 32.25
CA VAL A 1 8.24 -18.86 32.54
C VAL A 1 8.93 -18.58 31.22
N HIS A 2 9.55 -17.40 31.06
CA HIS A 2 10.36 -17.11 29.88
C HIS A 2 11.79 -17.59 30.15
N LEU A 3 12.29 -18.47 29.29
CA LEU A 3 13.64 -19.03 29.39
C LEU A 3 14.52 -18.38 28.33
N ARG A 4 15.70 -17.90 28.72
CA ARG A 4 16.76 -17.53 27.77
C ARG A 4 17.89 -18.53 27.92
N ALA A 5 18.18 -19.28 26.86
CA ALA A 5 19.15 -20.37 26.87
C ALA A 5 18.93 -21.38 28.02
N GLY A 6 17.67 -21.66 28.37
CA GLY A 6 17.31 -22.63 29.42
C GLY A 6 17.33 -22.10 30.86
N TRP A 7 17.65 -20.82 31.09
CA TRP A 7 17.64 -20.23 32.44
C TRP A 7 16.41 -19.34 32.68
N SER A 8 15.84 -19.43 33.89
CA SER A 8 14.74 -18.56 34.32
C SER A 8 15.24 -17.11 34.45
N LEU A 9 14.59 -16.18 33.74
CA LEU A 9 14.95 -14.75 33.80
C LEU A 9 14.56 -14.07 35.13
N GLY A 10 13.83 -14.75 36.02
CA GLY A 10 13.38 -14.17 37.29
C GLY A 10 12.62 -12.84 37.11
N GLY A 11 12.75 -11.93 38.08
CA GLY A 11 12.16 -10.58 38.03
C GLY A 11 12.88 -9.59 37.10
N VAL A 12 14.02 -9.99 36.52
CA VAL A 12 14.86 -9.13 35.66
C VAL A 12 14.13 -8.76 34.37
N GLN A 13 13.16 -9.58 33.94
CA GLN A 13 12.35 -9.33 32.75
C GLN A 13 11.65 -7.96 32.81
N ASN A 14 11.04 -7.63 33.94
CA ASN A 14 10.27 -6.37 34.09
C ASN A 14 11.16 -5.12 34.11
N THR A 15 12.47 -5.28 34.37
CA THR A 15 13.44 -4.19 34.35
C THR A 15 13.79 -3.77 32.92
N TYR A 16 13.79 -4.70 31.96
CA TYR A 16 14.26 -4.47 30.58
C TYR A 16 13.17 -4.58 29.51
N LEU A 17 12.08 -5.30 29.77
CA LEU A 17 10.92 -5.43 28.87
C LEU A 17 9.79 -4.58 29.44
N ARG A 18 9.77 -3.31 29.06
CA ARG A 18 8.59 -2.46 29.23
C ARG A 18 7.72 -2.63 28.00
N TYR A 19 6.50 -3.13 28.19
CA TYR A 19 5.46 -3.09 27.15
C TYR A 19 5.03 -1.64 26.96
N GLU A 20 5.82 -0.86 26.22
CA GLU A 20 5.42 0.45 25.75
C GLU A 20 4.94 0.32 24.31
N ALA A 21 3.62 0.42 24.13
CA ALA A 21 2.95 0.21 22.84
C ALA A 21 3.62 1.00 21.70
N ALA A 22 3.99 2.25 21.93
CA ALA A 22 4.56 3.12 20.89
C ALA A 22 5.96 2.69 20.41
N GLY A 23 6.81 2.16 21.30
CA GLY A 23 8.19 1.77 20.96
C GLY A 23 8.21 0.56 20.03
N GLU A 24 7.40 -0.45 20.34
CA GLU A 24 7.31 -1.68 19.54
C GLU A 24 6.74 -1.41 18.13
N MET A 25 5.83 -0.46 17.99
CA MET A 25 5.23 -0.11 16.70
C MET A 25 6.24 0.59 15.77
N HIS A 26 7.10 1.47 16.29
CA HIS A 26 8.17 2.09 15.51
C HIS A 26 9.26 1.08 15.15
N VAL A 27 9.73 0.32 16.14
CA VAL A 27 10.77 -0.71 15.96
C VAL A 27 10.29 -1.78 14.97
N GLY A 28 9.02 -2.19 15.04
CA GLY A 28 8.44 -3.16 14.10
C GLY A 28 8.54 -2.68 12.64
N ARG A 29 8.26 -1.40 12.38
CA ARG A 29 8.43 -0.80 11.05
C ARG A 29 9.89 -0.76 10.60
N ALA A 30 10.79 -0.36 11.49
CA ALA A 30 12.22 -0.31 11.20
C ALA A 30 12.78 -1.72 10.88
N VAL A 31 12.41 -2.72 11.66
CA VAL A 31 12.81 -4.13 11.47
C VAL A 31 12.19 -4.73 10.20
N ALA A 32 11.00 -4.27 9.78
CA ALA A 32 10.41 -4.61 8.49
C ALA A 32 11.15 -4.00 7.28
N GLY A 33 12.23 -3.24 7.52
CA GLY A 33 13.08 -2.66 6.47
C GLY A 33 12.51 -1.37 5.86
N LEU A 34 11.54 -0.72 6.52
CA LEU A 34 11.03 0.56 6.05
C LEU A 34 12.06 1.69 6.25
N PRO A 35 12.19 2.62 5.30
CA PRO A 35 13.22 3.66 5.34
C PRO A 35 12.88 4.75 6.36
N THR A 36 13.60 4.80 7.49
CA THR A 36 13.33 5.72 8.62
C THR A 36 13.35 7.20 8.25
N GLU A 37 14.11 7.57 7.22
CA GLU A 37 14.30 8.95 6.76
C GLU A 37 13.40 9.34 5.59
N SER A 38 12.29 8.62 5.38
CA SER A 38 11.38 8.86 4.26
C SER A 38 9.93 8.84 4.72
N TYR A 39 9.06 9.57 4.03
CA TYR A 39 7.62 9.42 4.17
C TYR A 39 7.18 7.96 3.94
N LYS A 40 7.93 7.17 3.17
CA LYS A 40 7.68 5.74 2.93
C LYS A 40 7.77 4.90 4.21
N PHE A 41 8.30 5.45 5.31
CA PHE A 41 8.23 4.81 6.60
C PHE A 41 6.79 4.62 7.10
N SER A 42 5.83 5.44 6.64
CA SER A 42 4.40 5.31 6.98
C SER A 42 3.65 4.34 6.08
N THR A 43 4.29 3.72 5.07
CA THR A 43 3.62 2.82 4.13
C THR A 43 2.92 1.66 4.84
N LEU A 44 1.68 1.41 4.45
CA LEU A 44 0.90 0.27 4.91
C LEU A 44 1.23 -0.99 4.10
N PRO A 45 1.14 -2.19 4.72
CA PRO A 45 1.21 -3.43 3.96
C PRO A 45 0.05 -3.52 2.95
N PRO A 46 0.19 -4.31 1.88
CA PRO A 46 -0.93 -4.64 1.02
C PRO A 46 -2.08 -5.24 1.83
N HIS A 47 -3.29 -4.72 1.64
CA HIS A 47 -4.47 -5.15 2.39
C HIS A 47 -5.74 -4.96 1.55
N PHE A 48 -6.82 -5.63 1.95
CA PHE A 48 -8.14 -5.39 1.40
C PHE A 48 -8.88 -4.37 2.28
N ASN A 49 -9.56 -3.40 1.67
CA ASN A 49 -10.29 -2.39 2.43
C ASN A 49 -11.63 -2.94 2.97
N VAL A 50 -12.29 -3.76 2.15
CA VAL A 50 -13.59 -4.36 2.42
C VAL A 50 -13.40 -5.85 2.65
N ASP A 51 -14.10 -6.37 3.66
CA ASP A 51 -14.22 -7.81 3.89
C ASP A 51 -15.42 -8.26 3.07
N ASP A 52 -15.15 -8.75 1.86
CA ASP A 52 -16.18 -9.22 0.95
C ASP A 52 -16.05 -10.71 0.66
N GLU A 53 -17.13 -11.30 0.16
CA GLU A 53 -17.21 -12.74 -0.12
C GLU A 53 -16.12 -13.20 -1.13
N GLY A 54 -15.70 -12.32 -2.04
CA GLY A 54 -14.64 -12.60 -3.01
C GLY A 54 -13.28 -12.77 -2.32
N VAL A 55 -12.94 -11.89 -1.38
CA VAL A 55 -11.72 -12.00 -0.57
C VAL A 55 -11.75 -13.28 0.27
N GLN A 56 -12.88 -13.56 0.92
CA GLN A 56 -13.06 -14.78 1.72
C GLN A 56 -12.92 -16.05 0.89
N GLN A 57 -13.47 -16.05 -0.32
CA GLN A 57 -13.34 -17.17 -1.23
C GLN A 57 -11.90 -17.33 -1.73
N GLY A 58 -11.21 -16.23 -2.02
CA GLY A 58 -9.79 -16.23 -2.38
C GLY A 58 -8.91 -16.81 -1.25
N VAL A 59 -9.18 -16.44 0.01
CA VAL A 59 -8.49 -17.00 1.17
C VAL A 59 -8.70 -18.51 1.27
N ARG A 60 -9.94 -18.99 1.09
CA ARG A 60 -10.26 -20.42 1.12
C ARG A 60 -9.57 -21.19 0.00
N PHE A 61 -9.49 -20.62 -1.20
CA PHE A 61 -8.79 -21.27 -2.31
C PHE A 61 -7.28 -21.34 -2.11
N MET A 62 -6.67 -20.27 -1.59
CA MET A 62 -5.22 -20.23 -1.38
C MET A 62 -4.78 -20.98 -0.13
N PHE A 63 -5.63 -21.07 0.90
CA PHE A 63 -5.29 -21.62 2.21
C PHE A 63 -6.38 -22.56 2.77
N PRO A 64 -6.72 -23.66 2.07
CA PRO A 64 -7.89 -24.50 2.40
C PRO A 64 -7.83 -25.20 3.76
N GLY A 65 -6.64 -25.36 4.35
CA GLY A 65 -6.43 -26.00 5.65
C GLY A 65 -6.19 -25.02 6.80
N LEU A 66 -6.33 -23.72 6.58
CA LEU A 66 -5.98 -22.72 7.59
C LEU A 66 -7.06 -22.61 8.66
N PRO A 67 -6.71 -22.64 9.97
CA PRO A 67 -7.66 -22.40 11.05
C PRO A 67 -8.31 -21.01 10.97
N GLU A 68 -9.57 -20.91 11.37
CA GLU A 68 -10.33 -19.64 11.35
C GLU A 68 -9.63 -18.53 12.17
N GLY A 69 -8.97 -18.90 13.27
CA GLY A 69 -8.20 -17.97 14.10
C GLY A 69 -7.02 -17.28 13.38
N LEU A 70 -6.60 -17.80 12.23
CA LEU A 70 -5.52 -17.24 11.40
C LEU A 70 -6.04 -16.54 10.13
N LYS A 71 -7.36 -16.41 9.97
CA LYS A 71 -8.00 -15.81 8.79
C LYS A 71 -7.45 -14.42 8.45
N LEU A 72 -7.24 -13.57 9.45
CA LEU A 72 -6.67 -12.22 9.24
C LEU A 72 -5.26 -12.29 8.65
N ILE A 73 -4.43 -13.22 9.11
CA ILE A 73 -3.07 -13.41 8.57
C ILE A 73 -3.16 -13.87 7.11
N ALA A 74 -4.06 -14.83 6.83
CA ALA A 74 -4.32 -15.32 5.48
C ALA A 74 -4.71 -14.19 4.52
N GLU A 75 -5.57 -13.28 4.98
CA GLU A 75 -6.03 -12.12 4.21
C GLU A 75 -4.86 -11.20 3.84
N TYR A 76 -4.00 -10.85 4.79
CA TYR A 76 -2.79 -10.06 4.50
C TYR A 76 -1.79 -10.82 3.60
N CYS A 77 -1.65 -12.14 3.79
CA CYS A 77 -0.83 -12.96 2.90
C CYS A 77 -1.38 -12.95 1.47
N LEU A 78 -2.69 -13.11 1.30
CA LEU A 78 -3.36 -13.07 0.01
C LEU A 78 -3.19 -11.70 -0.66
N ALA A 79 -3.42 -10.62 0.07
CA ALA A 79 -3.23 -9.25 -0.43
C ALA A 79 -1.77 -9.02 -0.87
N SER A 80 -0.81 -9.49 -0.07
CA SER A 80 0.62 -9.38 -0.38
C SER A 80 1.00 -10.16 -1.64
N LEU A 81 0.52 -11.40 -1.79
CA LEU A 81 0.77 -12.22 -2.98
C LEU A 81 0.13 -11.59 -4.22
N THR A 82 -1.08 -11.06 -4.10
CA THR A 82 -1.82 -10.40 -5.19
C THR A 82 -1.08 -9.14 -5.64
N TYR A 83 -0.71 -8.27 -4.70
CA TYR A 83 0.03 -7.03 -4.99
C TYR A 83 1.38 -7.30 -5.65
N HIS A 84 2.09 -8.34 -5.20
CA HIS A 84 3.42 -8.68 -5.70
C HIS A 84 3.41 -9.72 -6.82
N HIS A 85 2.24 -10.11 -7.37
CA HIS A 85 2.12 -11.20 -8.34
C HIS A 85 3.12 -11.07 -9.51
N ALA A 86 3.13 -9.91 -10.18
CA ALA A 86 4.01 -9.66 -11.33
C ALA A 86 5.51 -9.73 -10.97
N TYR A 87 5.88 -9.26 -9.77
CA TYR A 87 7.25 -9.37 -9.28
C TYR A 87 7.61 -10.83 -9.01
N LEU A 88 6.74 -11.59 -8.35
CA LEU A 88 6.98 -12.97 -7.97
C LEU A 88 7.15 -13.86 -9.20
N VAL A 89 6.27 -13.75 -10.20
CA VAL A 89 6.38 -14.50 -11.47
C VAL A 89 7.73 -14.27 -12.17
N ARG A 90 8.30 -13.07 -12.05
CA ARG A 90 9.61 -12.73 -12.62
C ARG A 90 10.78 -13.17 -11.73
N ALA A 91 10.62 -13.11 -10.42
CA ALA A 91 11.71 -13.26 -9.46
C ALA A 91 11.96 -14.70 -9.03
N ILE A 92 10.94 -15.56 -9.01
CA ILE A 92 11.06 -16.95 -8.56
C ILE A 92 11.15 -17.92 -9.74
N SER A 93 11.65 -19.13 -9.47
CA SER A 93 11.74 -20.19 -10.47
C SER A 93 10.36 -20.52 -11.05
N PRO A 94 10.22 -20.76 -12.37
CA PRO A 94 8.96 -21.20 -12.98
C PRO A 94 8.43 -22.53 -12.41
N LYS A 95 9.28 -23.33 -11.74
CA LYS A 95 8.91 -24.60 -11.08
C LYS A 95 8.56 -24.42 -9.59
N HIS A 96 8.47 -23.19 -9.11
CA HIS A 96 8.21 -22.94 -7.70
C HIS A 96 6.74 -23.26 -7.37
N PRO A 97 6.44 -24.06 -6.33
CA PRO A 97 5.07 -24.52 -6.03
C PRO A 97 4.05 -23.40 -5.80
N VAL A 98 4.49 -22.22 -5.34
CA VAL A 98 3.61 -21.05 -5.21
C VAL A 98 2.96 -20.68 -6.55
N LEU A 99 3.66 -20.86 -7.67
CA LEU A 99 3.08 -20.58 -8.98
C LEU A 99 1.99 -21.56 -9.36
N GLU A 100 1.93 -22.75 -8.75
CA GLU A 100 0.86 -23.75 -8.98
C GLU A 100 -0.41 -23.44 -8.17
N THR A 101 -0.38 -22.42 -7.30
CA THR A 101 -1.53 -22.05 -6.48
C THR A 101 -2.59 -21.29 -7.27
N PRO A 102 -3.88 -21.32 -6.84
CA PRO A 102 -4.99 -20.74 -7.61
C PRO A 102 -4.80 -19.29 -8.05
N LEU A 103 -4.20 -18.44 -7.20
CA LEU A 103 -3.96 -17.03 -7.51
C LEU A 103 -3.07 -16.82 -8.75
N PHE A 104 -2.11 -17.72 -9.00
CA PHE A 104 -1.15 -17.63 -10.10
C PHE A 104 -1.59 -18.41 -11.35
N GLN A 105 -2.65 -19.21 -11.22
CA GLN A 105 -3.18 -20.04 -12.31
C GLN A 105 -4.50 -19.50 -12.89
N ASP A 106 -5.25 -18.71 -12.12
CA ASP A 106 -6.53 -18.13 -12.53
C ASP A 106 -6.43 -16.60 -12.70
N PRO A 107 -6.35 -16.10 -13.95
CA PRO A 107 -6.29 -14.66 -14.22
C PRO A 107 -7.54 -13.91 -13.75
N ALA A 108 -8.72 -14.54 -13.77
CA ALA A 108 -9.95 -13.88 -13.36
C ALA A 108 -9.98 -13.66 -11.85
N LEU A 109 -9.53 -14.66 -11.07
CA LEU A 109 -9.33 -14.53 -9.63
C LEU A 109 -8.32 -13.42 -9.32
N LEU A 110 -7.17 -13.40 -10.01
CA LEU A 110 -6.15 -12.37 -9.83
C LEU A 110 -6.69 -10.98 -10.11
N SER A 111 -7.33 -10.75 -11.27
CA SER A 111 -7.89 -9.44 -11.64
C SER A 111 -8.92 -8.97 -10.62
N SER A 112 -9.83 -9.85 -10.22
CA SER A 112 -10.83 -9.58 -9.20
C SER A 112 -10.18 -9.16 -7.88
N LEU A 113 -9.20 -9.90 -7.37
CA LEU A 113 -8.53 -9.55 -6.13
C LEU A 113 -7.69 -8.27 -6.27
N ALA A 114 -6.99 -8.08 -7.38
CA ALA A 114 -6.13 -6.92 -7.61
C ALA A 114 -6.89 -5.59 -7.58
N GLU A 115 -8.14 -5.56 -8.07
CA GLU A 115 -9.02 -4.38 -7.98
C GLU A 115 -9.37 -3.98 -6.54
N ARG A 116 -9.27 -4.92 -5.60
CA ARG A 116 -9.62 -4.73 -4.19
C ARG A 116 -8.41 -4.45 -3.29
N VAL A 117 -7.20 -4.74 -3.77
CA VAL A 117 -5.98 -4.55 -2.99
C VAL A 117 -5.63 -3.07 -2.93
N GLN A 118 -5.39 -2.60 -1.72
CA GLN A 118 -4.83 -1.29 -1.43
C GLN A 118 -3.40 -1.42 -0.91
N SER A 119 -2.58 -0.43 -1.24
CA SER A 119 -1.23 -0.26 -0.69
C SER A 119 -0.91 1.23 -0.68
N GLY A 120 0.08 1.64 0.13
CA GLY A 120 0.58 3.01 0.10
C GLY A 120 0.45 3.76 1.43
N ASP A 121 0.43 5.07 1.34
CA ASP A 121 0.19 5.99 2.46
C ASP A 121 -1.26 5.85 2.93
N GLY A 122 -1.42 5.67 4.25
CA GLY A 122 -2.74 5.44 4.84
C GLY A 122 -3.72 6.53 4.43
N SER A 123 -4.71 6.15 3.62
CA SER A 123 -5.85 7.00 3.32
C SER A 123 -6.64 7.26 4.61
N SER A 124 -7.22 8.46 4.73
CA SER A 124 -8.11 8.84 5.84
C SER A 124 -9.38 8.00 5.93
N GLU A 125 -9.65 7.13 4.95
CA GLU A 125 -10.81 6.23 4.88
C GLU A 125 -10.43 4.74 4.96
N ALA A 126 -9.17 4.42 5.27
CA ALA A 126 -8.70 3.03 5.32
C ALA A 126 -9.11 2.34 6.63
N ARG A 127 -9.43 1.03 6.54
CA ARG A 127 -9.66 0.15 7.69
C ARG A 127 -8.51 0.17 8.71
N ILE A 128 -7.29 0.47 8.27
CA ILE A 128 -6.08 0.47 9.08
C ILE A 128 -5.31 1.77 8.92
N CYS A 129 -4.61 2.18 9.98
CA CYS A 129 -3.77 3.37 9.97
C CYS A 129 -2.30 3.01 10.26
N SER A 130 -1.38 3.85 9.76
CA SER A 130 0.05 3.65 9.99
C SER A 130 0.42 4.05 11.41
N THR A 131 0.83 3.08 12.22
CA THR A 131 1.23 3.34 13.60
C THR A 131 2.74 3.30 13.80
N GLY A 132 3.26 3.85 14.91
CA GLY A 132 4.71 3.91 15.16
C GLY A 132 5.45 4.89 14.25
N VAL A 133 4.71 5.81 13.62
CA VAL A 133 5.24 6.86 12.76
C VAL A 133 5.79 7.97 13.64
N SER A 134 7.07 8.32 13.44
CA SER A 134 7.72 9.41 14.18
C SER A 134 7.26 10.77 13.67
N PRO A 135 7.36 11.85 14.49
CA PRO A 135 6.92 13.19 14.09
C PRO A 135 7.57 13.69 12.79
N HIS A 136 8.85 13.39 12.56
CA HIS A 136 9.54 13.80 11.34
C HIS A 136 8.99 13.10 10.10
N VAL A 137 8.65 11.81 10.20
CA VAL A 137 8.01 11.07 9.10
C VAL A 137 6.62 11.64 8.82
N SER A 138 5.84 11.98 9.85
CA SER A 138 4.55 12.65 9.66
C SER A 138 4.70 13.97 8.89
N ILE A 139 5.69 14.78 9.26
CA ILE A 139 6.01 16.02 8.52
C ILE A 139 6.40 15.70 7.07
N LEU A 140 7.22 14.67 6.83
CA LEU A 140 7.59 14.26 5.47
C LEU A 140 6.37 13.80 4.64
N CYS A 141 5.37 13.17 5.27
CA CYS A 141 4.11 12.81 4.61
C CYS A 141 3.33 14.07 4.19
N GLU A 142 3.20 15.05 5.09
CA GLU A 142 2.54 16.33 4.78
C GLU A 142 3.29 17.10 3.68
N MET A 143 4.62 17.14 3.74
CA MET A 143 5.46 17.77 2.70
C MET A 143 5.29 17.09 1.34
N LYS A 144 5.15 15.76 1.31
CA LYS A 144 4.84 15.02 0.08
C LYS A 144 3.48 15.44 -0.46
N TRP A 145 2.45 15.43 0.38
CA TRP A 145 1.09 15.82 -0.01
C TRP A 145 1.03 17.25 -0.56
N LEU A 146 1.68 18.20 0.13
CA LEU A 146 1.80 19.59 -0.34
C LEU A 146 2.49 19.68 -1.69
N LYS A 147 3.59 18.95 -1.89
CA LYS A 147 4.32 18.90 -3.16
C LYS A 147 3.43 18.36 -4.29
N GLU A 148 2.71 17.27 -4.06
CA GLU A 148 1.83 16.65 -5.06
C GLU A 148 0.68 17.58 -5.45
N ASN A 149 0.06 18.25 -4.48
CA ASN A 149 -0.98 19.25 -4.74
C ASN A 149 -0.46 20.46 -5.51
N LEU A 150 0.74 20.96 -5.18
CA LEU A 150 1.36 22.07 -5.89
C LEU A 150 1.65 21.71 -7.35
N VAL A 151 2.22 20.53 -7.59
CA VAL A 151 2.44 20.02 -8.96
C VAL A 151 1.11 19.87 -9.68
N GLY A 152 0.10 19.30 -9.03
CA GLY A 152 -1.25 19.18 -9.58
C GLY A 152 -1.87 20.53 -9.97
N ALA A 153 -1.75 21.53 -9.11
CA ALA A 153 -2.23 22.89 -9.40
C ALA A 153 -1.50 23.53 -10.59
N LEU A 154 -0.17 23.41 -10.64
CA LEU A 154 0.64 23.92 -11.75
C LEU A 154 0.28 23.27 -13.08
N THR A 155 0.10 21.94 -13.10
CA THR A 155 -0.31 21.23 -14.33
C THR A 155 -1.69 21.66 -14.83
N LYS A 156 -2.64 21.92 -13.91
CA LYS A 156 -3.96 22.46 -14.26
C LYS A 156 -3.87 23.86 -14.84
N ILE A 157 -3.02 24.73 -14.25
CA ILE A 157 -2.78 26.08 -14.77
C ILE A 157 -2.16 26.01 -16.17
N GLU A 158 -1.22 25.11 -16.41
CA GLU A 158 -0.61 24.98 -17.74
C GLU A 158 -1.62 24.48 -18.77
N ALA A 159 -2.46 23.51 -18.42
CA ALA A 159 -3.53 23.03 -19.28
C ALA A 159 -4.52 24.16 -19.65
N THR A 160 -5.00 24.93 -18.67
CA THR A 160 -5.93 26.04 -18.93
C THR A 160 -5.29 27.15 -19.76
N ARG A 161 -3.99 27.40 -19.61
CA ARG A 161 -3.25 28.34 -20.46
C ARG A 161 -3.21 27.88 -21.91
N VAL A 162 -2.92 26.59 -22.15
CA VAL A 162 -2.90 26.01 -23.50
C VAL A 162 -4.28 26.06 -24.14
N ASP A 163 -5.34 25.74 -23.39
CA ASP A 163 -6.70 25.76 -23.90
C ASP A 163 -7.14 27.19 -24.25
N THR A 164 -6.91 28.16 -23.34
CA THR A 164 -7.18 29.58 -23.62
C THR A 164 -6.44 30.07 -24.87
N ALA A 165 -5.18 29.67 -25.06
CA ALA A 165 -4.42 30.06 -26.25
C ALA A 165 -5.00 29.47 -27.54
N LYS A 166 -5.45 28.21 -27.51
CA LYS A 166 -6.12 27.57 -28.66
C LYS A 166 -7.45 28.26 -28.97
N ASP A 167 -8.24 28.60 -27.95
CA ASP A 167 -9.51 29.29 -28.12
C ASP A 167 -9.31 30.67 -28.77
N ILE A 168 -8.30 31.44 -28.33
CA ILE A 168 -7.94 32.73 -28.93
C ILE A 168 -7.53 32.55 -30.40
N ILE A 169 -6.71 31.55 -30.72
CA ILE A 169 -6.28 31.29 -32.11
C ILE A 169 -7.48 30.93 -32.99
N ALA A 170 -8.35 30.04 -32.52
CA ALA A 170 -9.54 29.62 -33.26
C ALA A 170 -10.49 30.79 -33.55
N GLU A 171 -10.68 31.69 -32.58
CA GLU A 171 -11.52 32.89 -32.78
C GLU A 171 -10.89 33.86 -33.80
N LEU A 172 -9.58 34.08 -33.74
CA LEU A 172 -8.87 34.91 -34.71
C LEU A 172 -8.91 34.33 -36.13
N GLU A 173 -8.83 33.01 -36.28
CA GLU A 173 -9.00 32.33 -37.57
C GLU A 173 -10.42 32.48 -38.12
N ASN A 174 -11.44 32.34 -37.27
CA ASN A 174 -12.84 32.56 -37.64
C ASN A 174 -13.08 34.01 -38.10
N GLU A 175 -12.59 35.00 -37.36
CA GLU A 175 -12.71 36.41 -37.75
C GLU A 175 -12.04 36.71 -39.09
N ARG A 176 -10.88 36.09 -39.35
CA ARG A 176 -10.17 36.24 -40.63
C ARG A 176 -10.99 35.69 -41.79
N LEU A 177 -11.56 34.49 -41.65
CA LEU A 177 -12.38 33.87 -42.69
C LEU A 177 -13.63 34.70 -43.01
N VAL A 178 -14.26 35.31 -42.00
CA VAL A 178 -15.42 36.18 -42.19
C VAL A 178 -15.06 37.46 -42.96
N ARG A 179 -13.84 37.99 -42.81
CA ARG A 179 -13.40 39.20 -43.52
C ARG A 179 -12.95 38.96 -44.96
N GLU A 180 -12.66 37.72 -45.34
CA GLU A 180 -12.24 37.35 -46.70
C GLU A 180 -13.44 36.98 -47.61
N LEU A 181 -14.68 37.03 -47.10
CA LEU A 181 -15.96 36.87 -47.82
C LEU A 181 -16.63 38.23 -48.13
#